data_AF-A0A7Y0CVU5-F1
#
_entry.id   AF-A0A7Y0CVU5-F1
#
_cell.length_a   1.000
_cell.length_b   1.000
_cell.length_c   1.000
_cell.angle_alpha   90.00
_cell.angle_beta   90.00
_cell.angle_gamma   90.00
#
_symmetry.space_group_name_H-M   'P 1'
#
loop_
_entity.id
_entity.type
_entity.pdbx_description
1 polymer ?
#
loop_
_entity_poly.entity_id
_entity_poly.type
_entity_poly.pdbx_seq_one_letter_code
_entity_poly.pdbx_strand_id
1 'polypeptide(L)' 'MTPEQALAMLETTLREIAPDADLSTLAPGADLRSVFELDSLDFVELVDKLSTRAGFPIEEDDADGPA' A
#
# COMPACT_ATOMS: atom_id res chain seq x y z
N MET A 1 0.70 10.34 -12.18
CA MET A 1 1.48 9.83 -11.04
C MET A 1 2.60 8.98 -11.62
N THR A 2 3.86 9.26 -11.29
CA THR A 2 4.97 8.34 -11.64
C THR A 2 5.03 7.20 -10.62
N PRO A 3 5.58 6.03 -10.97
CA PRO A 3 5.75 4.93 -10.01
C PRO A 3 6.53 5.35 -8.76
N GLU A 4 7.51 6.23 -8.92
CA GLU A 4 8.29 6.81 -7.80
C GLU A 4 7.40 7.66 -6.87
N GLN A 5 6.48 8.44 -7.43
CA GLN A 5 5.53 9.23 -6.64
C GLN A 5 4.52 8.33 -5.90
N ALA A 6 4.07 7.26 -6.54
CA ALA A 6 3.17 6.28 -5.93
C ALA A 6 3.85 5.58 -4.74
N LEU A 7 5.10 5.15 -4.91
CA LEU A 7 5.91 4.55 -3.85
C LEU A 7 6.16 5.51 -2.70
N ALA A 8 6.53 6.76 -2.98
CA ALA A 8 6.73 7.77 -1.94
C ALA A 8 5.44 8.07 -1.16
N MET A 9 4.28 8.05 -1.83
CA MET A 9 2.98 8.19 -1.18
C MET A 9 2.65 6.99 -0.30
N LEU A 10 2.80 5.77 -0.82
CA LEU A 10 2.61 4.52 -0.07
C LEU A 10 3.52 4.48 1.16
N GLU A 11 4.79 4.83 1.02
CA GLU A 11 5.75 4.84 2.12
C GLU A 11 5.38 5.86 3.20
N THR A 12 4.96 7.06 2.80
CA THR A 12 4.53 8.10 3.73
C THR A 12 3.32 7.64 4.53
N THR A 13 2.32 7.08 3.85
CA THR A 13 1.08 6.59 4.49
C THR A 13 1.34 5.37 5.37
N LEU A 14 2.17 4.43 4.90
CA LEU A 14 2.54 3.23 5.64
C LEU A 14 3.27 3.59 6.93
N ARG A 15 4.18 4.56 6.89
CA ARG A 15 4.89 5.04 8.10
C ARG A 15 4.00 5.72 9.13
N GLU A 16 2.78 6.15 8.79
CA GLU A 16 1.82 6.64 9.78
C GLU A 16 1.23 5.51 10.62
N ILE A 17 1.12 4.31 10.04
CA ILE A 17 0.50 3.13 10.66
C ILE A 17 1.58 2.24 11.28
N ALA A 18 2.64 1.96 10.52
CA ALA A 18 3.80 1.17 10.89
C ALA A 18 5.08 2.02 10.71
N PRO A 19 5.56 2.73 11.74
CA PRO A 19 6.71 3.64 11.62
C PRO A 19 8.02 2.94 11.26
N ASP A 20 8.13 1.65 11.57
CA ASP A 20 9.28 0.80 11.24
C ASP A 20 9.19 0.17 9.83
N ALA A 21 8.10 0.41 9.09
CA ALA A 21 7.92 -0.17 7.76
C ALA A 21 8.80 0.53 6.71
N ASP A 22 9.57 -0.27 5.97
CA ASP A 22 10.44 0.18 4.89
C ASP A 22 10.16 -0.57 3.59
N LEU A 23 9.67 0.16 2.57
CA LEU A 23 9.36 -0.41 1.25
C LEU A 23 10.59 -0.70 0.40
N SER A 24 11.75 -0.10 0.72
CA SER A 24 13.00 -0.31 -0.02
C SER A 24 13.54 -1.72 0.17
N THR A 25 13.18 -2.37 1.28
CA THR A 25 13.51 -3.78 1.57
C THR A 25 12.53 -4.78 0.95
N LEU A 26 11.42 -4.31 0.38
CA LEU A 26 10.35 -5.17 -0.12
C LEU A 26 10.68 -5.79 -1.48
N ALA A 27 10.46 -7.10 -1.61
CA ALA A 27 10.53 -7.76 -2.91
C ALA A 27 9.33 -7.37 -3.81
N PRO A 28 9.52 -7.30 -5.14
CA PRO A 28 8.41 -7.06 -6.06
C PRO A 28 7.37 -8.18 -5.93
N GLY A 29 6.12 -7.81 -5.61
CA GLY A 29 5.03 -8.76 -5.38
C GLY A 29 4.99 -9.38 -3.98
N ALA A 30 5.78 -8.89 -3.03
CA ALA A 30 5.64 -9.32 -1.64
C ALA A 30 4.32 -8.82 -1.04
N ASP A 31 3.76 -9.63 -0.15
CA ASP A 31 2.52 -9.30 0.54
C ASP A 31 2.79 -8.30 1.67
N LEU A 32 2.27 -7.07 1.53
CA LEU A 32 2.47 -6.00 2.50
C LEU A 32 1.89 -6.34 3.88
N ARG A 33 0.75 -7.05 3.93
CA ARG A 33 0.12 -7.43 5.20
C ARG A 33 1.01 -8.39 5.97
N SER A 34 1.58 -9.37 5.29
CA SER A 34 2.49 -10.34 5.91
C SER A 34 3.84 -9.75 6.28
N VAL A 35 4.39 -8.83 5.47
CA VAL A 35 5.72 -8.26 5.72
C VAL A 35 5.71 -7.26 6.88
N PHE A 36 4.67 -6.42 6.94
CA PHE A 36 4.54 -5.39 7.97
C PHE A 36 3.62 -5.80 9.12
N GLU A 37 3.23 -7.09 9.15
CA GLU A 37 2.33 -7.67 10.15
C GLU A 37 1.07 -6.81 10.38
N LEU A 38 0.52 -6.26 9.29
CA LEU A 38 -0.63 -5.34 9.37
C LEU A 38 -1.88 -6.13 9.73
N ASP A 39 -2.60 -5.65 10.74
CA ASP A 39 -3.93 -6.16 11.05
C ASP A 39 -4.94 -5.72 9.98
N SER A 40 -6.12 -6.34 9.96
CA SER A 40 -7.17 -6.04 8.97
C SER A 40 -7.64 -4.58 9.02
N LEU A 41 -7.61 -3.95 10.20
CA LEU A 41 -7.97 -2.54 10.36
C LEU A 41 -6.88 -1.61 9.81
N ASP A 42 -5.61 -1.93 10.09
CA ASP A 42 -4.46 -1.17 9.60
C ASP A 42 -4.40 -1.16 8.08
N PHE A 43 -4.68 -2.31 7.45
CA PHE A 43 -4.71 -2.39 5.99
C PHE A 43 -5.84 -1.55 5.37
N VAL A 44 -7.03 -1.58 5.97
CA VAL A 44 -8.16 -0.76 5.48
C VAL A 44 -7.84 0.73 5.63
N GLU A 45 -7.25 1.13 6.76
CA GLU A 45 -6.82 2.52 6.97
C GLU A 45 -5.73 2.95 5.98
N LEU A 46 -4.77 2.05 5.68
CA LEU A 46 -3.74 2.27 4.67
C LEU A 46 -4.39 2.57 3.30
N VAL A 47 -5.27 1.69 2.82
CA VAL A 47 -5.93 1.83 1.52
C VAL A 47 -6.80 3.08 1.46
N ASP A 48 -7.55 3.40 2.51
CA ASP A 48 -8.40 4.59 2.58
C ASP A 48 -7.60 5.90 2.50
N LYS A 49 -6.51 5.99 3.27
CA LYS A 49 -5.60 7.15 3.24
C LYS A 49 -4.90 7.28 1.89
N LEU A 50 -4.46 6.18 1.30
CA LEU A 50 -3.84 6.17 -0.01
C LEU A 50 -4.82 6.60 -1.10
N SER A 51 -6.04 6.07 -1.09
CA SER A 51 -7.13 6.44 -1.98
C SER A 51 -7.45 7.94 -1.88
N THR A 52 -7.61 8.45 -0.66
CA THR A 52 -7.83 9.87 -0.38
C THR A 52 -6.69 10.75 -0.90
N ARG A 53 -5.44 10.32 -0.71
CA ARG A 53 -4.25 11.08 -1.13
C ARG A 53 -4.02 11.02 -2.64
N ALA A 54 -4.28 9.87 -3.26
CA ALA A 54 -4.16 9.65 -4.69
C ALA A 54 -5.28 10.35 -5.47
N GLY A 55 -6.40 10.62 -4.82
CA GLY A 55 -7.56 11.30 -5.41
C GLY A 55 -8.40 10.40 -6.32
N PHE A 56 -8.18 9.08 -6.26
CA PHE A 56 -8.98 8.07 -6.94
C PHE A 56 -9.16 6.86 -6.02
N PRO A 57 -10.31 6.17 -6.10
CA PRO A 57 -10.54 4.95 -5.35
C PRO A 57 -9.51 3.89 -5.75
N ILE A 58 -8.76 3.39 -4.77
CA ILE A 58 -7.96 2.18 -4.93
C ILE A 58 -8.90 1.02 -4.65
N GLU A 59 -9.43 0.43 -5.72
CA GLU A 59 -10.16 -0.83 -5.64
C GLU A 59 -9.14 -1.97 -5.52
N GLU A 60 -9.45 -2.97 -4.69
CA GLU A 60 -8.75 -4.26 -4.75
C GLU A 60 -9.07 -4.85 -6.12
N ASP A 61 -8.21 -4.58 -7.11
CA ASP A 61 -8.29 -5.25 -8.42
C ASP A 61 -7.92 -6.71 -8.14
N ASP A 62 -8.95 -7.53 -7.88
CA ASP A 62 -8.87 -8.98 -8.02
C ASP A 62 -8.39 -9.20 -9.45
N ALA A 63 -7.07 -9.35 -9.62
CA ALA A 63 -6.44 -9.59 -10.91
C ALA A 63 -6.75 -11.04 -11.36
N ASP A 64 -8.03 -11.34 -11.54
CA ASP A 64 -8.57 -12.42 -12.34
C ASP A 64 -9.01 -11.82 -13.69
N GLY A 65 -8.04 -11.22 -14.40
CA GLY A 65 -8.20 -10.87 -15.80
C GLY A 65 -7.81 -12.09 -16.64
N PRO A 66 -8.71 -12.67 -17.47
CA PRO A 66 -8.39 -13.84 -18.27
C PRO A 66 -7.30 -13.51 -19.29
N ALA A 67 -6.25 -14.33 -19.31
CA ALA A 67 -5.22 -14.35 -20.34
C ALA A 67 -5.77 -14.85 -21.70
#